data_AF-A0A835I7Y4-F1
#
_entry.id   AF-A0A835I7Y4-F1
#
_cell.length_a   1.000
_cell.length_b   1.000
_cell.length_c   1.000
_cell.angle_alpha   90.00
_cell.angle_beta   90.00
_cell.angle_gamma   90.00
#
_symmetry.space_group_name_H-M   'P 1'
#
loop_
_entity.id
_entity.type
_entity.pdbx_description
1 polymer ?
#
loop_
_entity_poly.entity_id
_entity_poly.type
_entity_poly.pdbx_seq_one_letter_code
_entity_poly.pdbx_strand_id
1 'polypeptide(L)'
;MASSLTSSCNLRSDFLGKRNRIRVASVPITHVGFSRKIVECKESRIGKHPIEVPTTVTLTLEGQSLNVKGPLGELSRSYPREVKLERLESGQIKVSKAMDTRRANQMHGLFRSLLVWSGVWPELELAHETSRDLVSLMDSKT
;
A
#
# COMPACT_ATOMS: atom_id res chain seq x y z
N MET A 1 36.14 4.57 36.53
CA MET A 1 35.27 3.88 37.51
C MET A 1 33.85 3.93 36.97
N ALA A 2 33.44 2.98 36.12
CA ALA A 2 32.12 2.98 35.50
C ALA A 2 31.15 2.13 36.34
N SER A 3 30.11 2.76 36.86
CA SER A 3 29.05 2.16 37.68
C SER A 3 27.99 1.50 36.81
N SER A 4 27.89 0.17 36.83
CA SER A 4 26.82 -0.59 36.18
C SER A 4 25.57 -0.62 37.07
N LEU A 5 24.51 0.08 36.68
CA LEU A 5 23.20 -0.01 37.32
C LEU A 5 22.45 -1.24 36.77
N THR A 6 22.31 -2.28 37.59
CA THR A 6 21.47 -3.44 37.30
C THR A 6 20.03 -3.14 37.71
N SER A 7 19.14 -2.95 36.73
CA SER A 7 17.69 -2.90 36.98
C SER A 7 17.07 -4.27 36.71
N SER A 8 16.65 -4.95 37.77
CA SER A 8 15.92 -6.23 37.68
C SER A 8 14.42 -5.96 37.58
N CYS A 9 13.86 -6.10 36.38
CA CYS A 9 12.40 -6.13 36.19
C CYS A 9 11.91 -7.58 36.23
N ASN A 10 11.16 -7.92 37.29
CA ASN A 10 10.49 -9.21 37.46
C ASN A 10 9.22 -9.27 36.59
N LEU A 11 9.30 -9.92 35.43
CA LEU A 11 8.10 -10.33 34.68
C LEU A 11 7.74 -11.78 35.08
N ARG A 12 6.70 -11.91 35.90
CA ARG A 12 6.01 -13.17 36.14
C ARG A 12 5.34 -13.62 34.84
N SER A 13 5.61 -14.86 34.42
CA SER A 13 4.77 -15.57 33.46
C SER A 13 4.44 -16.96 34.00
N ASP A 14 3.17 -17.15 34.38
CA ASP A 14 2.60 -18.42 34.78
C ASP A 14 2.11 -19.16 33.53
N PHE A 15 3.00 -19.87 32.81
CA PHE A 15 2.54 -20.85 31.82
C PHE A 15 3.58 -21.92 31.52
N LEU A 16 3.27 -23.14 31.98
CA LEU A 16 3.85 -24.46 31.67
C LEU A 16 5.29 -24.75 32.10
N GLY A 17 5.38 -25.62 33.12
CA GLY A 17 6.60 -26.18 33.64
C GLY A 17 7.41 -26.96 32.59
N LYS A 18 8.53 -26.37 32.17
CA LYS A 18 9.81 -27.01 31.86
C LYS A 18 10.90 -25.97 32.10
N ARG A 19 11.68 -26.14 33.16
CA ARG A 19 12.76 -25.23 33.56
C ARG A 19 13.96 -25.37 32.64
N ASN A 20 13.88 -24.84 31.43
CA ASN A 20 15.10 -24.55 30.68
C ASN A 20 15.69 -23.26 31.27
N ARG A 21 16.78 -23.41 32.04
CA ARG A 21 17.63 -22.30 32.50
C ARG A 21 18.16 -21.58 31.26
N ILE A 22 17.47 -20.55 30.81
CA ILE A 22 18.02 -19.57 29.87
C ILE A 22 19.16 -18.88 30.62
N ARG A 23 20.41 -19.29 30.34
CA ARG A 23 21.57 -18.52 30.75
C ARG A 23 21.53 -17.23 29.94
N VAL A 24 21.07 -16.14 30.54
CA VAL A 24 21.21 -14.80 29.96
C VAL A 24 22.70 -14.49 29.99
N ALA A 25 23.39 -14.76 28.89
CA ALA A 25 24.73 -14.25 28.69
C ALA A 25 24.61 -12.72 28.75
N SER A 26 25.33 -12.09 29.69
CA SER A 26 25.47 -10.64 29.76
C SER A 26 26.33 -10.16 28.59
N VAL A 27 25.77 -10.25 27.37
CA VAL A 27 26.42 -9.68 26.20
C VAL A 27 26.33 -8.17 26.38
N PRO A 28 27.45 -7.43 26.38
CA PRO A 28 27.39 -5.98 26.46
C PRO A 28 26.54 -5.49 25.29
N ILE A 29 25.51 -4.70 25.58
CA ILE A 29 24.73 -3.99 24.58
C ILE A 29 25.73 -3.06 23.88
N THR A 30 26.29 -3.51 22.77
CA THR A 30 26.98 -2.63 21.87
C THR A 30 25.91 -1.66 21.39
N HIS A 31 26.06 -0.38 21.73
CA HIS A 31 25.34 0.69 21.05
C HIS A 31 25.85 0.68 19.61
N VAL A 32 25.36 -0.26 18.80
CA VAL A 32 25.53 -0.25 17.36
C VAL A 32 24.86 1.05 16.94
N GLY A 33 25.68 2.03 16.54
CA GLY A 33 25.20 3.30 16.06
C GLY A 33 24.14 3.03 15.01
N PHE A 34 22.89 3.30 15.36
CA PHE A 34 21.78 3.26 14.42
C PHE A 34 22.00 4.45 13.50
N SER A 35 22.87 4.25 12.50
CA SER A 35 22.98 5.13 11.36
C SER A 35 21.56 5.20 10.81
N ARG A 36 20.91 6.34 11.05
CA ARG A 36 19.61 6.64 10.46
C ARG A 36 19.89 6.68 8.97
N LYS A 37 19.74 5.53 8.30
CA LYS A 37 19.73 5.50 6.84
C LYS A 37 18.68 6.53 6.46
N ILE A 38 19.12 7.58 5.78
CA ILE A 38 18.23 8.52 5.14
C ILE A 38 17.34 7.64 4.27
N VAL A 39 16.06 7.51 4.66
CA VAL A 39 15.14 6.63 3.97
C VAL A 39 14.84 7.32 2.65
N GLU A 40 15.57 6.93 1.62
CA GLU A 40 15.31 7.35 0.26
C GLU A 40 13.92 6.81 -0.10
N CYS A 41 12.93 7.71 -0.15
CA CYS A 41 11.53 7.36 -0.30
C CYS A 41 11.18 7.09 -1.77
N LYS A 42 11.82 6.06 -2.35
CA LYS A 42 11.55 5.57 -3.71
C LYS A 42 10.06 5.28 -3.90
N GLU A 43 9.58 5.42 -5.13
CA GLU A 43 8.20 5.14 -5.50
C GLU A 43 7.73 3.75 -5.05
N SER A 44 6.46 3.64 -4.64
CA SER A 44 5.89 2.36 -4.27
C SER A 44 5.81 1.45 -5.48
N ARG A 45 6.15 0.17 -5.31
CA ARG A 45 5.98 -0.86 -6.35
C ARG A 45 4.53 -0.98 -6.82
N ILE A 46 3.57 -0.65 -5.95
CA ILE A 46 2.15 -0.64 -6.29
C ILE A 46 1.79 0.66 -7.01
N GLY A 47 2.23 1.80 -6.49
CA GLY A 47 1.87 3.13 -6.98
C GLY A 47 2.50 3.55 -8.31
N LYS A 48 3.53 2.82 -8.79
CA LYS A 48 4.09 3.03 -10.14
C LYS A 48 3.15 2.60 -11.27
N HIS A 49 2.19 1.72 -10.99
CA HIS A 49 1.26 1.22 -11.99
C HIS A 49 0.12 2.23 -12.18
N PRO A 50 -0.09 2.75 -13.41
CA PRO A 50 -1.24 3.58 -13.72
C PRO A 50 -2.55 2.77 -13.63
N ILE A 51 -3.66 3.48 -13.54
CA ILE A 51 -5.02 2.94 -13.44
C ILE A 51 -5.80 3.33 -14.71
N GLU A 52 -6.39 2.39 -15.44
CA GLU A 52 -6.82 2.56 -16.86
C GLU A 52 -8.31 2.91 -17.11
N VAL A 53 -8.79 4.12 -16.77
CA VAL A 53 -10.24 4.46 -16.62
C VAL A 53 -11.18 3.92 -17.72
N PRO A 54 -12.19 3.08 -17.40
CA PRO A 54 -13.17 2.66 -18.38
C PRO A 54 -14.09 3.82 -18.76
N THR A 55 -14.52 3.85 -20.01
CA THR A 55 -15.31 4.96 -20.59
C THR A 55 -16.64 5.21 -19.87
N THR A 56 -17.20 4.19 -19.20
CA THR A 56 -18.47 4.29 -18.46
C THR A 56 -18.36 5.17 -17.19
N VAL A 57 -17.15 5.38 -16.69
CA VAL A 57 -16.91 6.08 -15.42
C VAL A 57 -16.38 7.48 -15.68
N THR A 58 -17.05 8.48 -15.10
CA THR A 58 -16.61 9.89 -15.17
C THR A 58 -15.88 10.27 -13.88
N LEU A 59 -14.70 10.87 -14.04
CA LEU A 59 -13.85 11.31 -12.94
C LEU A 59 -13.67 12.82 -12.97
N THR A 60 -13.97 13.44 -11.84
CA THR A 60 -13.85 14.87 -11.59
C THR A 60 -12.88 15.10 -10.43
N LEU A 61 -11.85 15.91 -10.69
CA LEU A 61 -10.80 16.24 -9.73
C LEU A 61 -10.96 17.70 -9.32
N GLU A 62 -11.35 17.92 -8.07
CA GLU A 62 -11.53 19.24 -7.48
C GLU A 62 -10.45 19.46 -6.41
N GLY A 63 -9.24 19.80 -6.84
CA GLY A 63 -8.09 20.07 -5.97
C GLY A 63 -7.62 18.84 -5.17
N GLN A 64 -8.25 18.56 -4.04
CA GLN A 64 -8.01 17.40 -3.14
C GLN A 64 -9.22 16.48 -2.99
N SER A 65 -10.33 16.81 -3.65
CA SER A 65 -11.53 15.99 -3.68
C SER A 65 -11.59 15.24 -5.01
N LEU A 66 -11.77 13.93 -4.92
CA LEU A 66 -11.98 13.02 -6.04
C LEU A 66 -13.45 12.61 -6.04
N ASN A 67 -14.16 13.02 -7.08
CA ASN A 67 -15.55 12.69 -7.32
C ASN A 67 -15.62 11.72 -8.51
N VAL A 68 -16.18 10.54 -8.27
CA VAL A 68 -16.33 9.49 -9.26
C VAL A 68 -17.80 9.21 -9.49
N LYS A 69 -18.24 9.29 -10.74
CA LYS A 69 -19.58 8.88 -11.15
C LYS A 69 -19.49 7.60 -11.95
N GLY A 70 -20.17 6.56 -11.47
CA GLY A 70 -20.26 5.27 -12.12
C GLY A 70 -21.71 4.78 -12.24
N PRO A 71 -21.93 3.60 -12.82
CA PRO A 71 -23.27 3.04 -13.02
C PRO A 71 -24.00 2.75 -11.71
N LEU A 72 -23.26 2.47 -10.64
CA LEU A 72 -23.79 2.12 -9.32
C LEU A 72 -23.99 3.34 -8.39
N GLY A 73 -23.65 4.55 -8.86
CA GLY A 73 -23.80 5.79 -8.11
C GLY A 73 -22.55 6.67 -8.13
N GLU A 74 -22.51 7.60 -7.17
CA GLU A 74 -21.44 8.59 -7.05
C GLU A 74 -20.61 8.35 -5.77
N LEU A 75 -19.29 8.43 -5.88
CA LEU A 75 -18.35 8.30 -4.77
C LEU A 75 -17.50 9.57 -4.66
N SER A 76 -17.58 10.22 -3.51
CA SER A 76 -16.75 11.38 -3.16
C SER A 76 -15.73 11.01 -2.09
N ARG A 77 -14.44 11.23 -2.38
CA ARG A 77 -13.33 10.94 -1.47
C ARG A 77 -12.33 12.10 -1.46
N SER A 78 -11.95 12.56 -0.27
CA SER A 78 -10.83 13.48 -0.12
C SER A 78 -9.53 12.72 0.09
N TYR A 79 -8.46 13.14 -0.57
CA TYR A 79 -7.11 12.61 -0.39
C TYR A 79 -6.18 13.65 0.24
N PRO A 80 -5.15 13.21 0.98
CA PRO A 80 -4.28 14.10 1.73
C PRO A 80 -3.25 14.74 0.80
N ARG A 81 -2.68 15.86 1.24
CA ARG A 81 -1.85 16.77 0.41
C ARG A 81 -0.57 16.14 -0.11
N GLU A 82 -0.12 15.06 0.53
CA GLU A 82 1.09 14.34 0.19
C GLU A 82 0.97 13.55 -1.13
N VAL A 83 -0.26 13.36 -1.63
CA VAL A 83 -0.56 12.62 -2.86
C VAL A 83 -1.13 13.57 -3.91
N LYS A 84 -0.68 13.42 -5.15
CA LYS A 84 -1.20 14.11 -6.34
C LYS A 84 -1.79 13.08 -7.30
N LEU A 85 -2.90 13.46 -7.93
CA LEU A 85 -3.55 12.65 -8.95
C LEU A 85 -3.45 13.40 -10.27
N GLU A 86 -2.89 12.73 -11.27
CA GLU A 86 -2.72 13.26 -12.61
C GLU A 86 -3.51 12.39 -13.58
N ARG A 87 -4.34 13.03 -14.42
CA ARG A 87 -5.03 12.37 -15.51
C ARG A 87 -4.15 12.44 -16.75
N LEU A 88 -3.78 11.29 -17.28
CA LEU A 88 -3.06 11.14 -18.54
C LEU A 88 -4.02 11.25 -19.71
N GLU A 89 -3.53 11.72 -20.86
CA GLU A 89 -4.30 11.87 -22.10
C GLU A 89 -4.81 10.51 -22.63
N SER A 90 -4.11 9.43 -22.32
CA SER A 90 -4.46 8.05 -22.64
C SER A 90 -5.67 7.50 -21.86
N GLY A 91 -6.38 8.34 -21.10
CA GLY A 91 -7.49 7.90 -20.24
C GLY A 91 -7.04 7.23 -18.95
N GLN A 92 -5.74 7.21 -18.66
CA GLN A 92 -5.19 6.61 -17.46
C GLN A 92 -5.07 7.63 -16.33
N ILE A 93 -5.08 7.15 -15.08
CA ILE A 93 -4.76 7.95 -13.89
C ILE A 93 -3.43 7.48 -13.33
N LYS A 94 -2.54 8.46 -13.12
CA LYS A 94 -1.28 8.28 -12.43
C LYS A 94 -1.38 8.92 -11.04
N VAL A 95 -1.00 8.15 -10.03
CA VAL A 95 -0.86 8.64 -8.66
C VAL A 95 0.60 9.04 -8.46
N SER A 96 0.87 10.33 -8.24
CA SER A 96 2.20 10.88 -7.97
C SER A 96 2.32 11.34 -6.51
N LYS A 97 3.56 11.47 -6.02
CA LYS A 97 3.84 11.99 -4.68
C LYS A 97 4.09 13.49 -4.76
N ALA A 98 3.59 14.26 -3.79
CA ALA A 98 3.90 15.68 -3.69
C ALA A 98 5.25 15.94 -2.99
N MET A 99 5.67 15.04 -2.10
CA MET A 99 6.85 15.19 -1.25
C MET A 99 7.56 13.86 -1.02
N ASP A 100 8.88 13.88 -0.82
CA ASP A 100 9.67 12.70 -0.52
C ASP A 100 9.78 12.44 0.99
N THR A 101 8.63 12.18 1.62
CA THR A 101 8.55 11.80 3.03
C THR A 101 8.13 10.34 3.20
N ARG A 102 8.47 9.74 4.35
CA ARG A 102 8.02 8.38 4.68
C ARG A 102 6.49 8.26 4.63
N ARG A 103 5.78 9.30 5.09
CA ARG A 103 4.32 9.37 5.06
C ARG A 103 3.79 9.38 3.63
N ALA A 104 4.36 10.22 2.76
CA ALA A 104 3.97 10.26 1.35
C ALA A 104 4.16 8.91 0.65
N ASN A 105 5.23 8.17 0.97
CA ASN A 105 5.46 6.84 0.41
C ASN A 105 4.40 5.81 0.87
N GLN A 106 4.00 5.87 2.14
CA GLN A 106 2.93 5.01 2.67
C GLN A 106 1.58 5.33 2.02
N MET A 107 1.26 6.62 1.87
CA MET A 107 0.00 7.06 1.27
C MET A 107 -0.06 6.73 -0.22
N HIS A 108 1.03 6.87 -0.96
CA HIS A 108 1.09 6.59 -2.40
C HIS A 108 0.57 5.19 -2.75
N GLY A 109 1.07 4.15 -2.07
CA GLY A 109 0.61 2.78 -2.29
C GLY A 109 -0.82 2.54 -1.82
N LEU A 110 -1.19 3.08 -0.66
CA LEU A 110 -2.53 2.94 -0.09
C LEU A 110 -3.60 3.54 -1.00
N PHE A 111 -3.41 4.78 -1.47
CA PHE A 111 -4.40 5.47 -2.30
C PHE A 111 -4.59 4.81 -3.65
N ARG A 112 -3.52 4.32 -4.29
CA ARG A 112 -3.64 3.52 -5.52
C ARG A 112 -4.55 2.32 -5.26
N SER A 113 -4.27 1.54 -4.21
CA SER A 113 -5.07 0.35 -3.89
C SER A 113 -6.51 0.69 -3.56
N LEU A 114 -6.76 1.76 -2.81
CA LEU A 114 -8.11 2.20 -2.47
C LEU A 114 -8.90 2.61 -3.70
N LEU A 115 -8.32 3.35 -4.65
CA LEU A 115 -9.00 3.73 -5.88
C LEU A 115 -9.43 2.50 -6.71
N VAL A 116 -8.60 1.45 -6.72
CA VAL A 116 -8.94 0.18 -7.39
C VAL A 116 -10.00 -0.60 -6.60
N TRP A 117 -9.87 -0.70 -5.28
CA TRP A 117 -10.77 -1.54 -4.46
C TRP A 117 -12.10 -0.90 -4.11
N SER A 118 -12.21 0.43 -4.07
CA SER A 118 -13.41 1.13 -3.58
C SER A 118 -14.58 1.12 -4.58
N GLY A 119 -14.72 0.08 -5.40
CA GLY A 119 -15.96 -0.20 -6.13
C GLY A 119 -16.18 0.58 -7.41
N VAL A 120 -15.17 1.30 -7.91
CA VAL A 120 -15.25 1.99 -9.22
C VAL A 120 -14.76 1.08 -10.36
N TRP A 121 -13.92 0.11 -10.01
CA TRP A 121 -13.10 -0.68 -10.92
C TRP A 121 -13.41 -2.17 -11.05
N PRO A 122 -14.00 -2.87 -10.05
CA PRO A 122 -13.99 -4.32 -10.08
C PRO A 122 -15.03 -4.94 -11.04
N GLU A 123 -15.61 -4.19 -11.98
CA GLU A 123 -16.62 -4.72 -12.91
C GLU A 123 -16.05 -5.12 -14.29
N LEU A 124 -14.78 -4.84 -14.61
CA LEU A 124 -14.23 -5.13 -15.95
C LEU A 124 -13.08 -6.13 -16.01
N GLU A 125 -12.46 -6.49 -14.90
CA GLU A 125 -11.37 -7.50 -14.93
C GLU A 125 -11.92 -8.95 -14.99
N LEU A 126 -13.22 -9.16 -14.74
CA LEU A 126 -13.87 -10.47 -14.92
C LEU A 126 -14.46 -10.71 -16.32
N ALA A 127 -14.58 -9.68 -17.16
CA ALA A 127 -15.18 -9.82 -18.49
C ALA A 127 -14.15 -10.13 -19.61
N HIS A 128 -12.88 -9.77 -19.42
CA HIS A 128 -11.84 -10.00 -20.41
C HIS A 128 -11.18 -11.39 -20.34
N GLU A 129 -11.35 -12.13 -19.24
CA GLU A 129 -10.83 -13.49 -19.10
C GLU A 129 -11.77 -14.53 -19.75
N THR A 130 -13.10 -14.35 -19.61
CA THR A 130 -14.09 -15.33 -20.12
C THR A 130 -14.17 -15.42 -21.64
N SER A 131 -13.75 -14.38 -22.37
CA SER A 131 -13.83 -14.38 -23.84
C SER A 131 -12.63 -15.06 -24.51
N ARG A 132 -11.47 -15.15 -23.86
CA ARG A 132 -10.30 -15.86 -24.43
C ARG A 132 -10.48 -17.38 -24.35
N ASP A 133 -11.08 -17.85 -23.26
CA ASP A 133 -11.33 -19.28 -23.06
C ASP A 133 -12.38 -19.82 -24.03
N LEU A 134 -13.43 -19.04 -24.35
CA LEU A 134 -14.46 -19.45 -25.31
C LEU A 134 -13.99 -19.46 -26.77
N VAL A 135 -13.11 -18.52 -27.16
CA VAL A 135 -12.50 -18.54 -28.51
C VAL A 135 -11.60 -19.76 -28.68
N SER A 136 -10.81 -20.11 -27.66
CA SER A 136 -9.96 -21.32 -27.68
C SER A 136 -10.76 -22.62 -27.81
N LEU A 137 -11.99 -22.65 -27.30
CA LEU A 137 -12.89 -23.80 -27.35
C LEU A 137 -13.67 -23.91 -28.67
N MET A 138 -13.82 -22.80 -29.42
CA MET A 138 -14.42 -22.80 -30.75
C MET A 138 -13.39 -23.18 -31.83
N ASP A 139 -12.12 -22.82 -31.65
CA ASP A 139 -11.05 -23.15 -32.61
C ASP A 139 -10.62 -24.62 -32.55
N SER A 140 -10.94 -25.37 -31.49
CA SER A 140 -10.57 -26.79 -31.33
C SER A 140 -11.57 -27.79 -31.90
N LYS A 141 -12.68 -27.33 -32.51
CA LYS A 141 -13.76 -28.19 -33.03
C LYS A 141 -13.92 -28.13 -34.56
N THR A 142 -12.95 -27.55 -35.27
CA THR A 142 -12.88 -27.55 -36.74
C THR A 142 -11.65 -28.33 -37.18
#